data_AF-A0A9D9FX50-F1
#
_entry.id   AF-A0A9D9FX50-F1
#
_cell.length_a   1.000
_cell.length_b   1.000
_cell.length_c   1.000
_cell.angle_alpha   90.00
_cell.angle_beta   90.00
_cell.angle_gamma   90.00
#
_symmetry.space_group_name_H-M   'P 1'
#
loop_
_entity.id
_entity.type
_entity.pdbx_description
1 polymer ?
#
loop_
_entity_poly.entity_id
_entity_poly.type
_entity_poly.pdbx_seq_one_letter_code
_entity_poly.pdbx_strand_id
1 'polypeptide(L)'
;MSGPKFGLREAQTHDHLLDSKQPWDELDSFFEPYLADRPLQPSDRVAKNLATFAKTAGGREILEWIMDITLRAPLRVTGSSLEETALRAATKQGINGPAEAILNAIEHGETLLNQGKGK
;
A
#
# COMPACT_ATOMS: atom_id res chain seq x y z
N MET A 1 -10.75 23.88 -12.88
CA MET A 1 -11.24 23.30 -11.61
C MET A 1 -10.04 22.78 -10.85
N SER A 2 -9.58 23.45 -9.78
CA SER A 2 -8.42 22.99 -9.01
C SER A 2 -8.87 21.98 -7.97
N GLY A 3 -8.61 20.70 -8.21
CA GLY A 3 -8.79 19.64 -7.22
C GLY A 3 -7.79 19.71 -6.06
N PRO A 4 -7.86 18.77 -5.11
CA PRO A 4 -6.93 18.71 -3.98
C PRO A 4 -5.49 18.55 -4.49
N LYS A 5 -4.59 19.46 -4.10
CA LYS A 5 -3.17 19.33 -4.40
C LYS A 5 -2.54 18.35 -3.39
N PHE A 6 -2.21 17.15 -3.83
CA PHE A 6 -1.42 16.21 -3.05
C PHE A 6 0.05 16.67 -3.04
N GLY A 7 0.77 16.44 -1.94
CA GLY A 7 2.20 16.78 -1.85
C GLY A 7 3.02 15.99 -2.87
N LEU A 8 4.25 16.44 -3.13
CA LEU A 8 5.19 15.71 -4.00
C LEU A 8 5.35 14.28 -3.45
N ARG A 9 4.87 13.29 -4.20
CA ARG A 9 5.18 11.87 -3.96
C ARG A 9 6.45 11.57 -4.75
N GLU A 10 7.39 10.83 -4.17
CA GLU A 10 8.61 10.39 -4.88
C GLU A 10 8.29 9.46 -6.05
N ALA A 11 7.19 8.70 -5.96
CA ALA A 11 6.57 8.00 -7.07
C ALA A 11 5.47 8.87 -7.69
N GLN A 12 5.40 8.96 -9.03
CA GLN A 12 4.49 9.85 -9.75
C GLN A 12 3.04 9.72 -9.26
N THR A 13 2.35 10.85 -9.17
CA THR A 13 0.97 10.90 -8.68
C THR A 13 0.02 10.15 -9.61
N HIS A 14 -1.06 9.60 -9.07
CA HIS A 14 -2.16 9.04 -9.87
C HIS A 14 -2.64 10.02 -10.96
N ASP A 15 -2.58 11.32 -10.66
CA ASP A 15 -2.88 12.39 -11.63
C ASP A 15 -1.94 12.36 -12.86
N HIS A 16 -0.67 11.98 -12.69
CA HIS A 16 0.27 11.83 -13.81
C HIS A 16 -0.12 10.68 -14.74
N LEU A 17 -0.56 9.54 -14.19
CA LEU A 17 -1.05 8.40 -14.98
C LEU A 17 -2.32 8.75 -15.76
N LEU A 18 -3.18 9.62 -15.23
CA LEU A 18 -4.40 10.08 -15.91
C LEU A 18 -4.10 11.05 -17.06
N ASP A 19 -3.00 11.80 -16.98
CA ASP A 19 -2.58 12.77 -17.99
C ASP A 19 -1.59 12.18 -19.03
N SER A 20 -1.08 10.97 -18.80
CA SER A 20 -0.13 10.31 -19.71
C SER A 20 -0.79 9.82 -21.01
N LYS A 21 -0.04 9.96 -22.12
CA LYS A 21 -0.45 9.44 -23.44
C LYS A 21 -0.13 7.95 -23.60
N GLN A 22 0.78 7.41 -22.78
CA GLN A 22 1.22 6.01 -22.79
C GLN A 22 1.37 5.52 -21.34
N PRO A 23 0.29 5.50 -20.55
CA PRO A 23 0.34 5.22 -19.12
C PRO A 23 0.88 3.82 -18.80
N TRP A 24 0.75 2.86 -19.73
CA TRP A 24 1.23 1.50 -19.55
C TRP A 24 2.74 1.35 -19.79
N ASP A 25 3.32 2.13 -20.71
CA ASP A 25 4.76 2.09 -20.99
C ASP A 25 5.54 2.81 -19.87
N GLU A 26 4.93 3.81 -19.23
CA GLU A 26 5.52 4.51 -18.09
C GLU A 26 5.53 3.64 -16.82
N LEU A 27 4.65 2.62 -16.71
CA LEU A 27 4.62 1.68 -15.59
C LEU A 27 5.91 0.85 -15.47
N ASP A 28 6.60 0.59 -16.58
CA ASP A 28 7.83 -0.21 -16.58
C ASP A 28 8.92 0.42 -15.71
N SER A 29 8.98 1.75 -15.65
CA SER A 29 9.90 2.49 -14.78
C SER A 29 9.59 2.31 -13.28
N PHE A 30 8.37 1.93 -12.91
CA PHE A 30 7.97 1.67 -11.52
C PHE A 30 8.30 0.24 -11.06
N PHE A 31 8.59 -0.67 -11.99
CA PHE A 31 9.04 -2.03 -11.67
C PHE A 31 10.56 -2.11 -11.47
N GLU A 32 11.28 -1.00 -11.64
CA GLU A 32 12.71 -0.96 -11.35
C GLU A 32 12.96 -1.30 -9.85
N PRO A 33 13.92 -2.19 -9.55
CA PRO A 33 14.20 -2.59 -8.18
C PRO A 33 14.61 -1.39 -7.32
N TYR A 34 13.70 -0.93 -6.46
CA TYR A 34 14.01 0.09 -5.47
C TYR A 34 14.45 -0.57 -4.17
N LEU A 35 15.76 -0.57 -3.92
CA LEU A 35 16.33 -1.00 -2.64
C LEU A 35 16.18 0.12 -1.63
N ALA A 36 15.02 0.16 -0.96
CA ALA A 36 14.77 1.10 0.12
C ALA A 36 15.39 0.59 1.42
N ASP A 37 16.32 1.35 2.01
CA ASP A 37 16.87 1.09 3.35
C ASP A 37 15.88 1.44 4.49
N ARG A 38 14.66 1.89 4.14
CA ARG A 38 13.68 2.40 5.10
C ARG A 38 12.32 1.73 4.92
N PRO A 39 11.56 1.55 6.02
CA PRO A 39 10.17 1.11 5.95
C PRO A 39 9.36 2.04 5.05
N LEU A 40 8.40 1.49 4.30
CA LEU A 40 7.45 2.23 3.46
C LEU A 40 6.42 2.99 4.32
N GLN A 41 6.89 3.86 5.20
CA GLN A 41 6.08 4.66 6.11
C GLN A 41 5.52 5.88 5.38
N PRO A 42 4.20 6.09 5.34
CA PRO A 42 3.64 7.30 4.74
C PRO A 42 3.84 8.50 5.68
N SER A 43 3.63 9.71 5.14
CA SER A 43 3.65 10.93 5.96
C SER A 43 2.67 10.85 7.15
N ASP A 44 2.97 11.52 8.27
CA ASP A 44 2.11 11.57 9.46
C ASP A 44 0.66 11.99 9.15
N ARG A 45 0.47 12.90 8.19
CA ARG A 45 -0.87 13.31 7.75
C ARG A 45 -1.63 12.15 7.13
N VAL A 46 -0.98 11.37 6.27
CA VAL A 46 -1.59 10.19 5.65
C VAL A 46 -1.85 9.10 6.69
N ALA A 47 -0.91 8.86 7.61
CA ALA A 47 -1.09 7.91 8.71
C ALA A 47 -2.30 8.26 9.59
N LYS A 48 -2.42 9.52 10.04
CA LYS A 48 -3.58 10.00 10.81
C LYS A 48 -4.90 9.87 10.05
N ASN A 49 -4.88 10.16 8.74
CA ASN A 49 -6.07 10.01 7.89
C ASN A 49 -6.48 8.54 7.75
N LEU A 50 -5.52 7.63 7.54
CA LEU A 50 -5.77 6.18 7.48
C LEU A 50 -6.33 5.66 8.82
N ALA A 51 -5.75 6.08 9.94
CA ALA A 51 -6.25 5.71 11.26
C ALA A 51 -7.66 6.24 11.55
N THR A 52 -8.01 7.42 11.03
CA THR A 52 -9.37 7.96 11.14
C THR A 52 -10.33 7.21 10.21
N PHE A 53 -9.90 6.92 8.99
CA PHE A 53 -10.65 6.17 7.99
C PHE A 53 -11.01 4.77 8.50
N ALA A 54 -10.06 4.07 9.13
CA ALA A 54 -10.25 2.74 9.71
C ALA A 54 -11.35 2.68 10.80
N LYS A 55 -11.69 3.83 11.40
CA LYS A 55 -12.74 3.94 12.43
C LYS A 55 -14.14 4.13 11.85
N THR A 56 -14.23 4.42 10.56
CA THR A 56 -15.53 4.52 9.86
C THR A 56 -15.98 3.13 9.41
N ALA A 57 -17.30 2.89 9.36
CA ALA A 57 -17.83 1.60 8.92
C ALA A 57 -17.39 1.26 7.48
N GLY A 58 -17.59 2.19 6.53
CA GLY A 58 -17.18 1.99 5.14
C GLY A 58 -15.66 1.90 4.97
N GLY A 59 -14.88 2.63 5.77
CA GLY A 59 -13.43 2.51 5.73
C GLY A 59 -12.93 1.15 6.23
N ARG A 60 -13.59 0.59 7.24
CA ARG A 60 -13.32 -0.77 7.71
C ARG A 60 -13.66 -1.80 6.64
N GLU A 61 -14.81 -1.71 5.99
CA GLU A 61 -15.18 -2.62 4.89
C GLU A 61 -14.15 -2.62 3.76
N ILE A 62 -13.67 -1.45 3.36
CA ILE A 62 -12.63 -1.30 2.34
C ILE A 62 -11.31 -1.93 2.81
N LEU A 63 -10.90 -1.68 4.05
CA LEU A 63 -9.68 -2.28 4.60
C LEU A 63 -9.79 -3.81 4.70
N GLU A 64 -10.93 -4.33 5.14
CA GLU A 64 -11.17 -5.78 5.19
C GLU A 64 -11.08 -6.41 3.80
N TRP A 65 -11.69 -5.79 2.78
CA TRP A 65 -11.56 -6.25 1.39
C TRP A 65 -10.10 -6.23 0.91
N ILE A 66 -9.33 -5.20 1.26
CA ILE A 66 -7.88 -5.15 0.96
C ILE A 66 -7.15 -6.32 1.65
N MET A 67 -7.45 -6.62 2.92
CA MET A 67 -6.88 -7.77 3.63
C MET A 67 -7.28 -9.09 2.98
N ASP A 68 -8.50 -9.19 2.44
CA ASP A 68 -9.00 -10.39 1.77
C ASP A 68 -8.22 -10.70 0.49
N ILE A 69 -7.92 -9.68 -0.32
CA ILE A 69 -7.19 -9.86 -1.59
C ILE A 69 -5.66 -9.96 -1.41
N THR A 70 -5.15 -9.70 -0.20
CA THR A 70 -3.71 -9.71 0.12
C THR A 70 -3.36 -10.82 1.10
N LEU A 71 -3.53 -10.59 2.41
CA LEU A 71 -3.12 -11.48 3.50
C LEU A 71 -3.96 -12.75 3.57
N ARG A 72 -5.28 -12.66 3.36
CA ARG A 72 -6.20 -13.80 3.47
C ARG A 72 -6.41 -14.53 2.16
N ALA A 73 -5.84 -14.02 1.06
CA ALA A 73 -5.95 -14.69 -0.23
C ALA A 73 -5.27 -16.08 -0.15
N PRO A 74 -5.99 -17.17 -0.46
CA PRO A 74 -5.49 -18.54 -0.25
C PRO A 74 -4.27 -18.83 -1.12
N LEU A 75 -3.28 -19.49 -0.53
CA LEU A 75 -2.09 -19.93 -1.26
C LEU A 75 -2.45 -21.12 -2.16
N ARG A 76 -2.56 -20.88 -3.47
CA ARG A 76 -2.69 -21.91 -4.49
C ARG A 76 -1.42 -21.98 -5.32
N VAL A 77 -0.34 -22.43 -4.70
CA VAL A 77 0.94 -22.60 -5.39
C VAL A 77 1.17 -24.07 -5.66
N THR A 78 0.97 -24.46 -6.92
CA THR A 78 1.38 -25.76 -7.46
C THR A 78 2.39 -25.49 -8.56
N GLY A 79 3.66 -25.81 -8.36
CA GLY A 79 4.69 -25.81 -9.41
C GLY A 79 4.89 -27.20 -9.99
N SER A 80 5.43 -27.28 -11.21
CA SER A 80 5.91 -28.53 -11.80
C SER A 80 7.23 -29.00 -11.18
N SER A 81 7.98 -28.10 -10.51
CA SER A 81 9.17 -28.41 -9.71
C SER A 81 9.15 -27.73 -8.33
N LEU A 82 10.09 -28.13 -7.46
CA LEU A 82 10.30 -27.52 -6.13
C LEU A 82 10.75 -26.07 -6.25
N GLU A 83 11.63 -25.76 -7.20
CA GLU A 83 12.14 -24.41 -7.48
C GLU A 83 11.01 -23.50 -7.97
N GLU A 84 10.15 -24.00 -8.86
CA GLU A 84 8.99 -23.25 -9.36
C GLU A 84 7.96 -23.00 -8.25
N THR A 85 7.77 -23.98 -7.36
CA THR A 85 6.92 -23.84 -6.17
C THR A 85 7.50 -22.80 -5.22
N ALA A 86 8.82 -22.82 -4.97
CA ALA A 86 9.50 -21.84 -4.13
C ALA A 86 9.42 -20.42 -4.70
N LEU A 87 9.63 -20.26 -6.01
CA LEU A 87 9.51 -18.97 -6.69
C LEU A 87 8.08 -18.40 -6.58
N ARG A 88 7.07 -19.23 -6.85
CA ARG A 88 5.66 -18.83 -6.74
C ARG A 88 5.24 -18.53 -5.30
N ALA A 89 5.84 -19.21 -4.32
CA ALA A 89 5.66 -18.88 -2.90
C ALA A 89 6.32 -17.54 -2.52
N ALA A 90 7.50 -17.22 -3.08
CA ALA A 90 8.13 -15.91 -2.89
C ALA A 90 7.29 -14.78 -3.51
N THR A 91 6.65 -15.00 -4.67
CA THR A 91 5.72 -14.03 -5.27
C THR A 91 4.56 -13.67 -4.33
N LYS A 92 4.08 -14.62 -3.51
CA LYS A 92 3.03 -14.36 -2.51
C LYS A 92 3.50 -13.40 -1.40
N GLN A 93 4.77 -13.42 -1.02
CA GLN A 93 5.29 -12.45 -0.05
C GLN A 93 5.16 -11.02 -0.59
N GLY A 94 5.34 -10.82 -1.90
CA GLY A 94 5.09 -9.53 -2.57
C GLY A 94 3.63 -9.07 -2.49
N ILE A 95 2.66 -10.00 -2.53
CA ILE A 95 1.21 -9.69 -2.44
C ILE A 95 0.82 -9.23 -1.03
N ASN A 96 1.54 -9.67 0.01
CA ASN A 96 1.24 -9.30 1.39
C ASN A 96 1.76 -7.91 1.77
N GLY A 97 2.84 -7.44 1.11
CA GLY A 97 3.50 -6.17 1.42
C GLY A 97 2.58 -4.94 1.49
N PRO A 98 1.64 -4.73 0.56
CA PRO A 98 0.71 -3.61 0.62
C PRO A 98 -0.15 -3.59 1.89
N ALA A 99 -0.60 -4.76 2.35
CA ALA A 99 -1.44 -4.88 3.53
C ALA A 99 -0.66 -4.58 4.82
N GLU A 100 0.56 -5.11 4.91
CA GLU A 100 1.47 -4.85 6.02
C GLU A 100 1.80 -3.36 6.11
N ALA A 101 2.09 -2.71 4.98
CA ALA A 101 2.32 -1.27 4.92
C ALA A 101 1.11 -0.45 5.40
N ILE A 102 -0.11 -0.84 5.01
CA ILE A 102 -1.35 -0.17 5.43
C ILE A 102 -1.56 -0.34 6.94
N LEU A 103 -1.40 -1.55 7.48
CA LEU A 103 -1.59 -1.83 8.91
C LEU A 103 -0.59 -1.05 9.77
N ASN A 104 0.69 -1.05 9.39
CA ASN A 104 1.74 -0.27 10.06
C ASN A 104 1.45 1.24 10.03
N ALA A 105 0.92 1.74 8.91
CA ALA A 105 0.53 3.15 8.78
C ALA A 105 -0.67 3.51 9.66
N ILE A 106 -1.64 2.60 9.81
CA ILE A 106 -2.79 2.78 10.71
C ILE A 106 -2.31 2.83 12.16
N GLU A 107 -1.49 1.88 12.59
CA GLU A 107 -0.93 1.83 13.96
C GLU A 107 -0.15 3.11 14.31
N HIS A 108 0.72 3.56 13.41
CA HIS A 108 1.44 4.83 13.56
C HIS A 108 0.46 6.01 13.67
N GLY A 109 -0.56 6.05 12.80
CA GLY A 109 -1.60 7.07 12.83
C GLY A 109 -2.37 7.10 14.15
N GLU A 110 -2.71 5.94 14.72
CA GLU A 110 -3.36 5.83 16.02
C GLU A 110 -2.49 6.37 17.16
N THR A 111 -1.21 6.01 17.14
CA THR A 111 -0.22 6.52 18.10
C THR A 111 -0.16 8.05 18.06
N LEU A 112 -0.06 8.63 16.86
CA LEU A 112 -0.03 10.09 16.67
C LEU A 112 -1.32 10.79 17.12
N LEU A 113 -2.49 10.19 16.87
CA LEU A 113 -3.78 10.73 17.31
C LEU A 113 -3.93 10.68 18.83
N ASN A 114 -3.41 9.64 19.48
CA ASN A 114 -3.48 9.49 20.93
C ASN A 114 -2.51 10.44 21.66
N GLN A 115 -1.31 10.66 21.12
CA GLN A 115 -0.36 11.67 21.64
C GLN A 115 -0.92 13.09 21.56
N GLY A 116 -1.73 13.40 20.55
CA GLY A 116 -2.37 14.71 20.39
C GLY A 116 -3.53 14.99 21.34
N LYS A 117 -4.10 13.97 22.00
CA LYS A 117 -5.24 14.10 22.94
C LYS A 117 -4.82 14.34 24.40
N GLY A 118 -3.52 14.28 24.69
CA GLY A 118 -2.95 14.51 26.02
C GLY A 118 -2.51 15.96 26.29
N LYS A 119 -2.89 16.90 25.43
CA LYS A 119 -2.75 18.36 25.61
C LYS A 119 -4.11 19.01 25.56
#